data_AF-A0A9X9Q2S3-F1
#
_entry.id   AF-A0A9X9Q2S3-F1
#
_cell.length_a   1.000
_cell.length_b   1.000
_cell.length_c   1.000
_cell.angle_alpha   90.00
_cell.angle_beta   90.00
_cell.angle_gamma   90.00
#
_symmetry.space_group_name_H-M   'P 1'
#
loop_
_entity.id
_entity.type
_entity.pdbx_description
1 polymer ?
#
loop_
_entity_poly.entity_id
_entity_poly.type
_entity_poly.pdbx_seq_one_letter_code
_entity_poly.pdbx_strand_id
1 'polypeptide(L)'
;MKLHRSSRACTSPKHQVSEGVTLQKQCGPFHHCNGGAGRCAQGQMVGWTQDQWPQKSAEFLLHLLKNAASNAELEGLDVDALVIEHIAMNRAPR
;
A
#
# COMPACT_ATOMS: atom_id res chain seq x y z
N MET A 1 20.20 6.27 23.81
CA MET A 1 19.50 5.00 23.49
C MET A 1 18.83 5.15 22.12
N LYS A 2 19.36 4.47 21.09
CA LYS A 2 18.85 4.60 19.71
C LYS A 2 17.59 3.74 19.57
N LEU A 3 16.43 4.37 19.64
CA LEU A 3 15.16 3.73 19.31
C LEU A 3 15.20 3.32 17.84
N HIS A 4 15.21 2.01 17.59
CA HIS A 4 15.01 1.44 16.28
C HIS A 4 13.59 1.80 15.83
N ARG A 5 13.46 2.82 14.99
CA ARG A 5 12.19 3.27 14.42
C ARG A 5 11.59 2.10 13.65
N SER A 6 10.50 1.55 14.18
CA SER A 6 9.76 0.46 13.58
C SER A 6 9.28 0.81 12.17
N SER A 7 9.22 -0.22 11.36
CA SER A 7 8.84 -0.31 9.95
C SER A 7 7.41 0.17 9.68
N ARG A 8 7.16 1.48 9.78
CA ARG A 8 5.96 2.06 9.18
C ARG A 8 6.09 1.92 7.67
N ALA A 9 5.20 1.11 7.10
CA ALA A 9 5.14 0.79 5.67
C ALA A 9 5.14 2.07 4.83
N CYS A 10 5.71 1.97 3.64
CA CYS A 10 5.87 3.05 2.66
C CYS A 10 4.55 3.56 2.06
N THR A 11 3.40 3.19 2.61
CA THR A 11 2.10 3.52 2.06
C THR A 11 1.53 4.73 2.80
N SER A 12 1.21 5.76 2.05
CA SER A 12 0.51 6.96 2.50
C SER A 12 -0.73 6.63 3.36
N PRO A 13 -1.20 7.55 4.23
CA PRO A 13 -2.26 7.29 5.22
C PRO A 13 -3.65 6.96 4.65
N LYS A 14 -3.84 7.05 3.33
CA LYS A 14 -5.10 6.75 2.67
C LYS A 14 -5.05 5.32 2.17
N HIS A 15 -5.76 4.43 2.87
CA HIS A 15 -5.83 2.99 2.70
C HIS A 15 -6.55 2.60 1.38
N GLN A 16 -6.07 3.10 0.25
CA GLN A 16 -6.57 2.77 -1.08
C GLN A 16 -5.40 2.30 -1.93
N VAL A 17 -5.26 0.98 -2.03
CA VAL A 17 -4.49 0.39 -3.12
C VAL A 17 -5.44 0.21 -4.30
N SER A 18 -5.14 0.91 -5.39
CA SER A 18 -5.95 0.91 -6.60
C SER A 18 -5.27 0.06 -7.68
N GLU A 19 -6.09 -0.56 -8.53
CA GLU A 19 -5.63 -1.16 -9.80
C GLU A 19 -4.98 -0.13 -10.74
N GLY A 20 -5.11 1.17 -10.42
CA GLY A 20 -4.39 2.24 -11.11
C GLY A 20 -2.87 2.16 -10.94
N VAL A 21 -2.35 1.53 -9.88
CA VAL A 21 -0.91 1.39 -9.65
C VAL A 21 -0.28 0.37 -10.61
N THR A 22 -0.98 -0.73 -10.91
CA THR A 22 -0.48 -1.74 -11.87
C THR A 22 -0.45 -1.18 -13.29
N LEU A 23 -1.46 -0.38 -13.66
CA LEU A 23 -1.55 0.31 -14.96
C LEU A 23 -0.76 1.64 -15.03
N GLN A 24 0.04 1.97 -14.01
CA GLN A 24 0.83 3.23 -13.92
C GLN A 24 0.00 4.53 -14.04
N LYS A 25 -1.30 4.44 -13.79
CA LYS A 25 -2.24 5.58 -13.82
C LYS A 25 -2.15 6.43 -12.55
N GLN A 26 -1.73 5.83 -11.43
CA GLN A 26 -1.55 6.49 -10.15
C GLN A 26 -0.28 6.01 -9.48
N CYS A 27 0.56 6.94 -9.02
CA CYS A 27 1.80 6.65 -8.31
C CYS A 27 1.58 6.60 -6.78
N GLY A 28 2.40 5.81 -6.09
CA GLY A 28 2.44 5.78 -4.63
C GLY A 28 3.60 6.63 -4.10
N PRO A 29 3.39 7.51 -3.10
CA PRO A 29 4.48 8.28 -2.51
C PRO A 29 5.37 7.40 -1.63
N PHE A 30 6.69 7.53 -1.77
CA PHE A 30 7.66 6.82 -0.94
C PHE A 30 8.14 7.74 0.19
N HIS A 31 7.63 7.51 1.41
CA HIS A 31 7.97 8.35 2.57
C HIS A 31 9.23 7.91 3.34
N HIS A 32 9.46 6.60 3.48
CA HIS A 32 10.53 6.08 4.34
C HIS A 32 11.65 5.36 3.56
N CYS A 33 11.29 4.56 2.55
CA CYS A 33 12.26 3.83 1.72
C CYS A 33 12.53 4.56 0.40
N ASN A 34 13.05 5.79 0.49
CA ASN A 34 13.13 6.71 -0.64
C ASN A 34 14.56 6.96 -1.18
N GLY A 35 15.56 6.23 -0.69
CA GLY A 35 16.94 6.32 -1.17
C GLY A 35 17.07 5.90 -2.63
N GLY A 36 17.20 6.87 -3.53
CA GLY A 36 17.27 6.64 -4.99
C GLY A 36 15.93 6.57 -5.71
N ALA A 37 14.82 6.94 -5.05
CA ALA A 37 13.52 7.02 -5.71
C ALA A 37 13.49 8.17 -6.73
N GLY A 38 13.00 7.85 -7.93
CA GLY A 38 12.76 8.83 -8.99
C GLY A 38 11.65 9.82 -8.65
N ARG A 39 11.48 10.83 -9.50
CA ARG A 39 10.40 11.83 -9.39
C ARG A 39 9.47 11.65 -10.59
N CYS A 40 8.16 11.69 -10.37
CA CYS A 40 7.18 11.72 -11.44
C CYS A 40 6.18 12.87 -11.23
N ALA A 41 5.60 13.36 -12.33
CA ALA A 41 4.65 14.47 -12.30
C ALA A 41 3.37 14.14 -11.52
N GLN A 42 3.00 12.84 -11.47
CA GLN A 42 1.84 12.37 -10.71
C GLN A 42 2.02 12.59 -9.21
N GLY A 43 3.25 12.55 -8.66
CA GLY A 43 3.50 12.79 -7.24
C GLY A 43 2.98 14.15 -6.73
N GLN A 44 2.89 15.15 -7.61
CA GLN A 44 2.34 16.47 -7.27
C GLN A 44 0.89 16.40 -6.80
N MET A 45 0.09 15.45 -7.31
CA MET A 45 -1.32 15.29 -6.89
C MET A 45 -1.44 14.85 -5.43
N VAL A 46 -0.41 14.18 -4.90
CA VAL A 46 -0.34 13.69 -3.51
C VAL A 46 0.52 14.63 -2.65
N GLY A 47 1.04 15.72 -3.21
CA GLY A 47 1.91 16.66 -2.52
C GLY A 47 3.29 16.10 -2.17
N TRP A 48 3.77 15.10 -2.91
CA TRP A 48 5.05 14.44 -2.66
C TRP A 48 5.91 14.35 -3.93
N THR A 49 7.22 14.51 -3.79
CA THR A 49 8.12 14.61 -4.96
C THR A 49 8.76 13.29 -5.37
N GLN A 50 8.80 12.30 -4.47
CA GLN A 50 9.46 11.01 -4.72
C GLN A 50 8.44 9.87 -4.72
N ASP A 51 8.10 9.41 -5.92
CA ASP A 51 6.99 8.51 -6.17
C ASP A 51 7.38 7.45 -7.20
N GLN A 52 6.84 6.23 -7.01
CA GLN A 52 7.03 5.12 -7.94
C GLN A 52 5.75 4.27 -8.03
N TRP A 53 5.75 3.32 -8.97
CA TRP A 53 4.71 2.32 -9.14
C TRP A 53 5.20 0.95 -8.66
N PRO A 54 4.99 0.59 -7.39
CA PRO A 54 5.38 -0.73 -6.88
C PRO A 54 4.39 -1.80 -7.34
N GLN A 55 4.46 -2.21 -8.61
CA GLN A 55 3.53 -3.16 -9.24
C GLN A 55 3.40 -4.46 -8.43
N LYS A 56 4.53 -5.10 -8.12
CA LYS A 56 4.54 -6.36 -7.37
C LYS A 56 3.87 -6.24 -6.00
N SER A 57 4.17 -5.18 -5.25
CA SER A 57 3.55 -4.97 -3.94
C SER A 57 2.05 -4.70 -4.03
N ALA A 58 1.60 -3.97 -5.07
CA ALA A 58 0.18 -3.72 -5.30
C ALA A 58 -0.57 -5.01 -5.63
N GLU A 59 0.00 -5.86 -6.50
CA GLU A 59 -0.56 -7.19 -6.82
C GLU A 59 -0.71 -8.07 -5.58
N PHE A 60 0.33 -8.16 -4.74
CA PHE A 60 0.27 -8.94 -3.50
C PHE A 60 -0.82 -8.43 -2.56
N LEU A 61 -0.99 -7.12 -2.43
CA LEU A 61 -2.03 -6.58 -1.57
C LEU A 61 -3.43 -6.82 -2.15
N LEU A 62 -3.62 -6.69 -3.47
CA LEU A 62 -4.90 -7.03 -4.11
C LEU A 62 -5.26 -8.50 -3.91
N HIS A 63 -4.27 -9.41 -3.97
CA HIS A 63 -4.51 -10.83 -3.67
C HIS A 63 -4.95 -11.05 -2.22
N LEU A 64 -4.31 -10.36 -1.26
CA LEU A 64 -4.70 -10.45 0.15
C LEU A 64 -6.11 -9.89 0.39
N LEU A 65 -6.48 -8.78 -0.25
CA LEU A 65 -7.82 -8.19 -0.14
C LEU A 65 -8.90 -9.09 -0.74
N LYS A 66 -8.64 -9.74 -1.88
CA LYS A 66 -9.56 -10.71 -2.47
C LYS A 66 -9.78 -11.92 -1.55
N ASN A 67 -8.72 -12.39 -0.90
CA ASN A 67 -8.82 -13.45 0.11
C ASN A 67 -9.64 -12.98 1.32
N ALA A 68 -9.37 -11.79 1.85
CA ALA A 68 -10.14 -11.23 2.96
C ALA A 68 -11.63 -11.05 2.62
N ALA A 69 -11.95 -10.59 1.41
CA ALA A 69 -13.33 -10.49 0.92
C ALA A 69 -14.01 -11.87 0.85
N SER A 70 -13.33 -12.89 0.31
CA SER A 70 -13.85 -14.26 0.27
C SER A 70 -14.10 -14.83 1.67
N ASN A 71 -13.28 -14.50 2.67
CA ASN A 71 -13.52 -14.91 4.05
C ASN A 71 -14.72 -14.17 4.66
N ALA A 72 -14.92 -12.89 4.34
CA ALA A 72 -16.09 -12.13 4.78
C ALA A 72 -17.40 -12.67 4.16
N GLU A 73 -17.38 -13.04 2.89
CA GLU A 73 -18.51 -13.70 2.21
C GLU A 73 -18.87 -15.04 2.85
N LEU A 74 -17.86 -15.84 3.20
CA LEU A 74 -18.04 -17.13 3.86
C LEU A 74 -18.72 -16.99 5.24
N GLU A 75 -18.36 -15.95 5.98
CA GLU A 75 -18.95 -15.60 7.29
C GLU A 75 -20.29 -14.85 7.16
N GLY A 76 -20.73 -14.52 5.93
CA GLY A 76 -22.01 -13.84 5.66
C GLY A 76 -22.02 -12.34 6.01
N LEU A 77 -20.86 -11.68 6.04
CA LEU A 77 -20.78 -10.23 6.20
C LEU A 77 -21.03 -9.51 4.86
N ASP A 78 -21.53 -8.28 4.94
CA ASP A 78 -21.70 -7.41 3.77
C ASP A 78 -20.34 -6.87 3.30
N VAL A 79 -19.87 -7.39 2.15
CA VAL A 79 -18.56 -7.09 1.54
C VAL A 79 -18.40 -5.59 1.25
N ASP A 80 -19.49 -4.91 0.88
CA ASP A 80 -19.46 -3.51 0.46
C ASP A 80 -19.32 -2.54 1.64
N ALA A 81 -19.65 -3.00 2.86
CA ALA A 81 -19.55 -2.21 4.08
C ALA A 81 -18.22 -2.42 4.85
N LEU A 82 -17.34 -3.33 4.41
CA LEU A 82 -16.09 -3.60 5.12
C LEU A 82 -15.08 -2.45 4.99
N VAL A 83 -14.46 -2.12 6.11
CA VAL A 83 -13.37 -1.15 6.21
C VAL A 83 -12.12 -1.86 6.74
N ILE A 84 -10.98 -1.59 6.11
CA ILE A 84 -9.69 -2.07 6.60
C ILE A 84 -9.31 -1.23 7.84
N GLU A 85 -9.50 -1.78 9.02
CA GLU A 85 -9.13 -1.09 10.28
C GLU A 85 -7.62 -1.09 10.51
N HIS A 86 -6.95 -2.22 10.24
CA HIS A 86 -5.55 -2.39 10.56
C HIS A 86 -4.80 -3.15 9.46
N ILE A 87 -3.65 -2.61 9.06
CA ILE A 87 -2.70 -3.26 8.16
C ILE A 87 -1.29 -3.16 8.75
N ALA A 88 -0.60 -4.29 8.85
CA ALA A 88 0.77 -4.37 9.33
C ALA A 88 1.65 -5.10 8.33
N MET A 89 2.87 -4.60 8.13
CA MET A 89 3.87 -5.21 7.27
C MET A 89 5.14 -5.48 8.07
N ASN A 90 5.50 -6.77 8.15
CA ASN A 90 6.68 -7.25 8.86
C ASN A 90 7.72 -7.78 7.87
N ARG A 91 8.99 -7.70 8.26
CA ARG A 91 10.08 -8.31 7.48
C ARG A 91 10.09 -9.81 7.72
N ALA A 92 10.10 -10.59 6.64
CA ALA A 92 10.34 -12.02 6.71
C ALA A 92 11.81 -12.31 7.10
N PRO A 93 12.11 -13.47 7.70
CA PRO A 93 13.50 -13.95 7.80
C PRO A 93 14.12 -14.05 6.41
N ARG A 94 15.42 -13.79 6.32
CA ARG A 94 16.17 -13.90 5.05
C ARG A 94 16.53 -15.34 4.75
#